data_AF-A0A3D0HCB2-F1
#
_entry.id   AF-A0A3D0HCB2-F1
#
_cell.length_a   1.000
_cell.length_b   1.000
_cell.length_c   1.000
_cell.angle_alpha   90.00
_cell.angle_beta   90.00
_cell.angle_gamma   90.00
#
_symmetry.space_group_name_H-M   'P 1'
#
loop_
_entity.id
_entity.type
_entity.pdbx_description
1 polymer ?
#
loop_
_entity_poly.entity_id
_entity_poly.type
_entity_poly.pdbx_seq_one_letter_code
_entity_poly.pdbx_strand_id
1 'polypeptide(L)'
;GAPGNVMRLAAKSPWTHAAISAGDDPASLLAPVKVSGSLKVRITRMAVRDFAQRCEAFGIARIGNCGEKCLAAARRAAGMEGTKSDISLGAAGFGTFSGADFLAESFELPASKLSVSEDGSPRPVLPENILEALVAAIIFSAGNAQNP
;
A
#
# COMPACT_ATOMS: atom_id res chain seq x y z
N GLY A 1 -10.44 -12.93 -1.07
CA GLY A 1 -11.90 -12.92 -0.85
C GLY A 1 -12.19 -12.91 0.64
N ALA A 2 -13.26 -12.24 1.06
CA ALA A 2 -13.64 -11.82 2.42
C ALA A 2 -13.01 -10.49 2.95
N PRO A 3 -11.73 -10.37 3.33
CA PRO A 3 -11.19 -9.12 3.91
C PRO A 3 -11.20 -7.93 2.93
N GLY A 4 -10.87 -8.17 1.67
CA GLY A 4 -10.88 -7.13 0.62
C GLY A 4 -12.28 -6.55 0.38
N ASN A 5 -13.34 -7.36 0.47
CA ASN A 5 -14.70 -6.88 0.23
C ASN A 5 -15.21 -6.00 1.39
N VAL A 6 -14.79 -6.28 2.63
CA VAL A 6 -15.12 -5.43 3.78
C VAL A 6 -14.42 -4.08 3.67
N MET A 7 -13.16 -4.03 3.22
CA MET A 7 -12.50 -2.76 2.92
C MET A 7 -13.18 -2.01 1.77
N ARG A 8 -13.52 -2.69 0.65
CA ARG A 8 -14.25 -2.03 -0.45
C ARG A 8 -15.55 -1.38 0.03
N LEU A 9 -16.29 -2.05 0.90
CA LEU A 9 -17.57 -1.55 1.44
C LEU A 9 -17.39 -0.46 2.49
N ALA A 10 -16.46 -0.62 3.44
CA ALA A 10 -16.23 0.33 4.53
C ALA A 10 -15.53 1.61 4.06
N ALA A 11 -14.58 1.47 3.13
CA ALA A 11 -13.78 2.58 2.60
C ALA A 11 -14.34 3.17 1.29
N LYS A 12 -15.35 2.54 0.69
CA LYS A 12 -15.86 2.88 -0.65
C LYS A 12 -14.74 2.99 -1.71
N SER A 13 -13.72 2.15 -1.57
CA SER A 13 -12.51 2.16 -2.40
C SER A 13 -12.45 0.91 -3.27
N PRO A 14 -12.10 1.01 -4.57
CA PRO A 14 -11.82 -0.16 -5.40
C PRO A 14 -10.47 -0.81 -5.05
N TRP A 15 -9.58 -0.10 -4.35
CA TRP A 15 -8.21 -0.50 -4.07
C TRP A 15 -8.07 -1.04 -2.64
N THR A 16 -7.83 -2.35 -2.52
CA THR A 16 -7.74 -3.00 -1.21
C THR A 16 -6.31 -3.31 -0.78
N HIS A 17 -5.33 -3.05 -1.65
CA HIS A 17 -3.92 -3.36 -1.42
C HIS A 17 -3.04 -2.40 -2.22
N ALA A 18 -1.85 -2.11 -1.68
CA ALA A 18 -0.87 -1.25 -2.31
C ALA A 18 0.54 -1.74 -1.93
N ALA A 19 1.50 -1.59 -2.84
CA ALA A 19 2.86 -2.12 -2.72
C ALA A 19 3.85 -1.24 -3.49
N ILE A 20 5.15 -1.34 -3.16
CA ILE A 20 6.22 -0.64 -3.89
C ILE A 20 6.77 -1.58 -4.95
N SER A 21 6.84 -1.15 -6.20
CA SER A 21 7.63 -1.85 -7.22
C SER A 21 9.08 -1.37 -7.12
N ALA A 22 10.02 -2.29 -6.88
CA ALA A 22 11.44 -2.00 -6.73
C ALA A 22 12.31 -3.11 -7.35
N GLY A 23 13.47 -2.73 -7.87
CA GLY A 23 14.47 -3.62 -8.46
C GLY A 23 14.61 -3.48 -9.97
N ASP A 24 15.64 -4.13 -10.50
CA ASP A 24 15.92 -4.20 -11.93
C ASP A 24 15.08 -5.29 -12.61
N ASP A 25 14.94 -5.19 -13.93
CA ASP A 25 14.03 -6.01 -14.76
C ASP A 25 14.19 -7.54 -14.51
N PRO A 26 13.14 -8.25 -14.03
CA PRO A 26 11.80 -7.75 -13.71
C PRO A 26 11.70 -7.15 -12.31
N ALA A 27 11.06 -5.97 -12.23
CA ALA A 27 10.77 -5.31 -10.96
C ALA A 27 9.97 -6.23 -10.02
N SER A 28 10.36 -6.23 -8.75
CA SER A 28 9.69 -6.98 -7.69
C SER A 28 8.74 -6.07 -6.92
N LEU A 29 7.56 -6.56 -6.59
CA LEU A 29 6.69 -5.92 -5.61
C LEU A 29 7.23 -6.19 -4.22
N LEU A 30 7.37 -5.14 -3.41
CA LEU A 30 7.60 -5.18 -1.98
C LEU A 30 6.24 -4.90 -1.32
N ALA A 31 5.66 -5.94 -0.72
CA ALA A 31 4.38 -5.86 -0.05
C ALA A 31 4.48 -6.45 1.37
N PRO A 32 3.85 -5.80 2.37
CA PRO A 32 3.78 -6.37 3.71
C PRO A 32 2.85 -7.59 3.70
N VAL A 33 3.32 -8.71 4.23
CA VAL A 33 2.47 -9.88 4.50
C VAL A 33 2.47 -10.21 5.98
N LYS A 34 1.30 -10.66 6.47
CA LYS A 34 1.14 -11.17 7.82
C LYS A 34 1.88 -12.51 7.95
N VAL A 35 2.80 -12.60 8.90
CA VAL A 35 3.30 -13.89 9.38
C VAL A 35 2.40 -14.30 10.55
N SER A 36 1.72 -15.44 10.44
CA SER A 36 0.84 -15.96 11.50
C SER A 36 1.55 -15.92 12.86
N GLY A 37 0.94 -15.23 13.84
CA GLY A 37 1.47 -15.12 15.19
C GLY A 37 2.52 -14.02 15.43
N SER A 38 2.85 -13.17 14.45
CA SER A 38 3.76 -12.04 14.68
C SER A 38 3.30 -10.74 13.99
N LEU A 39 3.53 -9.61 14.66
CA LEU A 39 3.36 -8.24 14.13
C LEU A 39 4.52 -7.81 13.21
N LYS A 40 5.30 -8.78 12.71
CA LYS A 40 6.48 -8.49 11.91
C LYS A 40 6.10 -8.26 10.46
N VAL A 41 6.66 -7.22 9.86
CA VAL A 41 6.55 -6.97 8.42
C VAL A 41 7.41 -8.01 7.70
N ARG A 42 6.79 -8.90 6.93
CA ARG A 42 7.50 -9.71 5.93
C ARG A 42 7.30 -9.07 4.58
N ILE A 43 8.40 -8.84 3.87
CA ILE A 43 8.36 -8.28 2.53
C ILE A 43 8.36 -9.45 1.56
N THR A 44 7.21 -9.69 0.92
CA THR A 44 7.21 -10.65 -0.18
C THR A 44 7.78 -9.96 -1.40
N ARG A 45 8.75 -10.60 -2.07
CA ARG A 45 9.18 -10.24 -3.43
C ARG A 45 8.42 -11.10 -4.42
N MET A 46 7.63 -10.48 -5.27
CA MET A 46 6.88 -11.14 -6.33
C MET A 46 7.04 -10.36 -7.62
N ALA A 47 7.20 -11.04 -8.75
CA ALA A 47 7.17 -10.36 -10.05
C ALA A 47 5.81 -9.66 -10.20
N VAL A 48 5.81 -8.41 -10.69
CA VAL A 48 4.58 -7.63 -10.92
C VAL A 48 3.57 -8.44 -11.75
N ARG A 49 4.05 -9.19 -12.75
CA ARG A 49 3.26 -10.07 -13.59
C ARG A 49 2.49 -11.13 -12.79
N ASP A 50 3.17 -11.84 -11.89
CA ASP A 50 2.57 -12.93 -11.12
C ASP A 50 1.53 -12.42 -10.13
N PHE A 51 1.75 -11.22 -9.60
CA PHE A 51 0.77 -10.55 -8.75
C PHE A 51 -0.47 -10.15 -9.53
N ALA A 52 -0.28 -9.51 -10.70
CA ALA A 52 -1.39 -9.09 -11.55
C ALA A 52 -2.30 -10.26 -11.96
N GLN A 53 -1.74 -11.45 -12.21
CA GLN A 53 -2.52 -12.66 -12.53
C GLN A 53 -3.42 -13.16 -11.39
N ARG A 54 -3.14 -12.78 -10.14
CA ARG A 54 -3.91 -13.20 -8.95
C ARG A 54 -5.00 -12.21 -8.58
N CYS A 55 -5.03 -11.04 -9.21
CA CYS A 55 -5.94 -9.95 -8.89
C CYS A 55 -7.12 -9.91 -9.87
N GLU A 56 -8.32 -9.63 -9.34
CA GLU A 56 -9.51 -9.34 -10.13
C GLU A 56 -9.37 -8.01 -10.89
N ALA A 57 -8.75 -7.02 -10.25
CA ALA A 57 -8.39 -5.74 -10.83
C ALA A 57 -7.01 -5.31 -10.31
N PHE A 58 -6.24 -4.62 -11.14
CA PHE A 58 -4.88 -4.18 -10.84
C PHE A 58 -4.61 -2.81 -11.46
N GLY A 59 -3.77 -2.02 -10.80
CA GLY A 59 -3.35 -0.71 -11.28
C GLY A 59 -1.86 -0.50 -11.02
N ILE A 60 -1.21 0.23 -11.91
CA ILE A 60 0.15 0.74 -11.71
C ILE A 60 0.06 2.25 -11.61
N ALA A 61 0.50 2.80 -10.48
CA ALA A 61 0.66 4.23 -10.29
C ALA A 61 2.13 4.63 -10.42
N ARG A 62 2.38 5.81 -10.98
CA ARG A 62 3.69 6.42 -11.10
C ARG A 62 3.70 7.77 -10.39
N ILE A 63 4.71 7.98 -9.56
CA ILE A 63 5.02 9.28 -8.96
C ILE A 63 5.78 10.11 -10.00
N GLY A 64 5.35 11.34 -10.27
CA GLY A 64 6.10 12.27 -11.12
C GLY A 64 7.43 12.67 -10.46
N ASN A 65 8.53 12.78 -11.22
CA ASN A 65 9.86 13.15 -10.70
C ASN A 65 10.31 12.32 -9.49
N CYS A 66 10.18 10.99 -9.63
CA CYS A 66 10.31 9.99 -8.57
C CYS A 66 11.76 9.71 -8.10
N GLY A 67 12.79 10.06 -8.88
CA GLY A 67 14.23 9.80 -8.65
C GLY A 67 14.68 9.41 -7.23
N GLU A 68 15.22 10.37 -6.47
CA GLU A 68 15.80 10.09 -5.14
C GLU A 68 14.75 9.68 -4.09
N LYS A 69 13.53 10.22 -4.19
CA LYS A 69 12.44 9.93 -3.23
C LYS A 69 12.04 8.46 -3.29
N CYS A 70 11.86 7.91 -4.48
CA CYS A 70 11.49 6.52 -4.66
C CYS A 70 12.65 5.58 -4.30
N LEU A 71 13.89 5.97 -4.58
CA LEU A 71 15.06 5.21 -4.15
C LEU A 71 15.14 5.15 -2.62
N ALA A 72 14.96 6.28 -1.93
CA ALA A 72 14.93 6.34 -0.48
C ALA A 72 13.78 5.50 0.09
N ALA A 73 12.57 5.61 -0.49
CA ALA A 73 11.42 4.83 -0.08
C ALA A 73 11.62 3.33 -0.28
N ALA A 74 12.19 2.90 -1.41
CA ALA A 74 12.50 1.49 -1.66
C ALA A 74 13.55 0.93 -0.69
N ARG A 75 14.59 1.72 -0.36
CA ARG A 75 15.60 1.34 0.64
C ARG A 75 15.00 1.21 2.03
N ARG A 76 14.17 2.17 2.43
CA ARG A 76 13.45 2.13 3.71
C ARG A 76 12.54 0.92 3.77
N ALA A 77 11.71 0.74 2.76
CA ALA A 77 10.82 -0.40 2.60
C ALA A 77 11.57 -1.71 2.80
N ALA A 78 12.68 -1.93 2.10
CA ALA A 78 13.52 -3.12 2.26
C ALA A 78 14.08 -3.29 3.69
N GLY A 79 14.42 -2.19 4.36
CA GLY A 79 14.88 -2.18 5.75
C GLY A 79 13.80 -2.46 6.80
N MET A 80 12.51 -2.44 6.43
CA MET A 80 11.39 -2.77 7.32
C MET A 80 11.19 -4.28 7.49
N GLU A 81 11.94 -5.12 6.77
CA GLU A 81 11.82 -6.57 6.92
C GLU A 81 12.15 -7.02 8.35
N GLY A 82 11.22 -7.72 8.99
CA GLY A 82 11.39 -8.26 10.34
C GLY A 82 11.19 -7.25 11.48
N THR A 83 10.94 -5.97 11.18
CA THR A 83 10.60 -4.97 12.20
C THR A 83 9.20 -5.23 12.76
N LYS A 84 9.00 -4.94 14.05
CA LYS A 84 7.66 -4.88 14.64
C LYS A 84 7.07 -3.54 14.23
N SER A 85 5.96 -3.54 13.51
CA SER A 85 5.23 -2.29 13.25
C SER A 85 4.10 -2.17 14.27
N ASP A 86 3.87 -0.95 14.73
CA ASP A 86 2.61 -0.61 15.37
C ASP A 86 1.52 -0.66 14.29
N ILE A 87 0.51 -1.46 14.55
CA ILE A 87 -0.62 -1.61 13.64
C ILE A 87 -1.51 -0.36 13.80
N SER A 88 -1.65 0.45 12.75
CA SER A 88 -2.58 1.59 12.73
C SER A 88 -4.02 1.14 13.09
N LEU A 89 -4.88 2.04 13.58
CA LEU A 89 -6.29 1.71 13.88
C LEU A 89 -7.01 1.05 12.69
N GLY A 90 -6.68 1.48 11.46
CA GLY A 90 -7.15 0.87 10.23
C GLY A 90 -6.64 -0.55 10.01
N ALA A 91 -5.36 -0.78 10.27
CA ALA A 91 -4.70 -2.07 10.21
C ALA A 91 -5.13 -3.02 11.35
N ALA A 92 -5.56 -2.48 12.50
CA ALA A 92 -5.96 -3.22 13.70
C ALA A 92 -7.35 -3.83 13.55
N GLY A 93 -8.27 -3.12 12.89
CA GLY A 93 -9.60 -3.65 12.53
C GLY A 93 -9.56 -4.88 11.63
N PHE A 94 -8.44 -5.12 10.94
CA PHE A 94 -8.27 -6.26 10.02
C PHE A 94 -7.10 -7.19 10.39
N GLY A 95 -6.41 -6.92 11.51
CA GLY A 95 -5.32 -7.74 12.02
C GLY A 95 -4.15 -7.92 11.04
N THR A 96 -3.87 -6.91 10.21
CA THR A 96 -2.81 -6.91 9.18
C THR A 96 -2.23 -5.51 9.05
N PHE A 97 -0.90 -5.38 8.97
CA PHE A 97 -0.27 -4.13 8.52
C PHE A 97 -0.77 -3.79 7.11
N SER A 98 -1.44 -2.65 6.94
CA SER A 98 -2.06 -2.32 5.66
C SER A 98 -0.99 -1.93 4.63
N GLY A 99 -1.22 -2.24 3.36
CA GLY A 99 -0.31 -1.84 2.28
C GLY A 99 -0.16 -0.31 2.19
N ALA A 100 -1.20 0.44 2.55
CA ALA A 100 -1.17 1.90 2.57
C ALA A 100 -0.31 2.45 3.73
N ASP A 101 -0.40 1.87 4.93
CA ASP A 101 0.46 2.26 6.06
C ASP A 101 1.93 1.95 5.78
N PHE A 102 2.21 0.80 5.16
CA PHE A 102 3.55 0.44 4.70
C PHE A 102 4.12 1.48 3.72
N LEU A 103 3.30 1.93 2.77
CA LEU A 103 3.71 2.99 1.84
C LEU A 103 3.91 4.32 2.55
N ALA A 104 3.00 4.71 3.45
CA ALA A 104 3.13 5.93 4.22
C ALA A 104 4.45 5.95 4.99
N GLU A 105 4.79 4.87 5.70
CA GLU A 105 6.05 4.75 6.43
C GLU A 105 7.27 4.75 5.50
N SER A 106 7.21 4.02 4.39
CA SER A 106 8.30 3.97 3.40
C SER A 106 8.61 5.35 2.83
N PHE A 107 7.60 6.17 2.56
CA PHE A 107 7.72 7.52 2.01
C PHE A 107 7.78 8.64 3.08
N GLU A 108 7.86 8.29 4.37
CA GLU A 108 7.81 9.26 5.50
C GLU A 108 6.62 10.21 5.45
N LEU A 109 5.49 9.71 4.98
CA LEU A 109 4.25 10.47 4.97
C LEU A 109 3.66 10.49 6.39
N PRO A 110 3.36 11.66 6.95
CA PRO A 110 2.79 11.75 8.29
C PRO A 110 1.38 11.16 8.30
N ALA A 111 1.20 9.97 8.87
CA ALA A 111 -0.08 9.25 8.91
C ALA A 111 -1.23 10.10 9.48
N SER A 112 -0.93 10.97 10.46
CA SER A 112 -1.88 11.92 11.06
C SER A 112 -2.43 12.97 10.08
N LYS A 113 -1.86 13.10 8.88
CA LYS A 113 -2.33 13.98 7.82
C LYS A 113 -2.93 13.23 6.63
N LEU A 114 -2.83 11.91 6.59
CA LEU A 114 -3.28 11.11 5.44
C LEU A 114 -4.75 10.69 5.54
N SER A 115 -5.28 10.54 6.75
CA SER A 115 -6.66 10.08 6.92
C SER A 115 -7.24 10.58 8.24
N VAL A 116 -7.91 11.73 8.17
CA VAL A 116 -8.58 12.38 9.29
C VAL A 116 -10.03 12.64 8.91
N SER A 117 -10.96 12.25 9.77
CA SER A 117 -12.38 12.60 9.64
C SER A 117 -12.60 14.12 9.75
N GLU A 118 -13.77 14.59 9.30
CA GLU A 118 -14.20 15.99 9.53
C GLU A 118 -14.25 16.37 11.02
N ASP A 119 -14.52 15.40 11.90
CA ASP A 119 -14.54 15.57 13.35
C ASP A 119 -13.15 15.42 14.02
N GLY A 120 -12.08 15.28 13.23
CA GLY A 120 -10.72 15.10 13.73
C GLY A 120 -10.36 13.69 14.18
N SER A 121 -11.31 12.74 14.14
CA SER A 121 -11.03 11.35 14.50
C SER A 121 -10.13 10.65 13.47
N PRO A 122 -9.24 9.73 13.91
CA PRO A 122 -8.37 8.98 13.00
C PRO A 122 -9.18 8.00 12.16
N ARG A 123 -8.88 7.93 10.85
CA ARG A 123 -9.43 6.95 9.91
C ARG A 123 -8.33 6.02 9.38
N PRO A 124 -8.69 4.82 8.87
CA PRO A 124 -7.74 3.98 8.13
C PRO A 124 -7.12 4.77 6.97
N VAL A 125 -5.81 4.64 6.78
CA VAL A 125 -5.15 5.13 5.58
C VAL A 125 -5.49 4.20 4.42
N LEU A 126 -5.98 4.76 3.32
CA LEU A 126 -6.35 4.03 2.11
C LEU A 126 -5.30 4.24 1.01
N PRO A 127 -5.21 3.34 0.01
CA PRO A 127 -4.31 3.51 -1.12
C PRO A 127 -4.45 4.86 -1.83
N GLU A 128 -5.67 5.39 -1.95
CA GLU A 128 -5.96 6.68 -2.56
C GLU A 128 -5.31 7.85 -1.82
N ASN A 129 -5.28 7.80 -0.48
CA ASN A 129 -4.61 8.84 0.31
C ASN A 129 -3.10 8.88 -0.01
N ILE A 130 -2.50 7.73 -0.29
CA ILE A 130 -1.11 7.64 -0.71
C ILE A 130 -0.91 8.20 -2.12
N LEU A 131 -1.80 7.87 -3.06
CA LEU A 131 -1.76 8.41 -4.42
C LEU A 131 -1.82 9.93 -4.41
N GLU A 132 -2.76 10.50 -3.66
CA GLU A 132 -2.93 11.94 -3.52
C GLU A 132 -1.71 12.59 -2.87
N ALA A 133 -1.25 12.08 -1.73
CA ALA A 133 -0.11 12.64 -0.99
C ALA A 133 1.19 12.63 -1.80
N LEU A 134 1.37 11.63 -2.67
CA LEU A 134 2.56 11.50 -3.52
C LEU A 134 2.39 12.16 -4.89
N VAL A 135 1.21 12.73 -5.20
CA VAL A 135 0.88 13.24 -6.53
C VAL A 135 1.15 12.16 -7.61
N ALA A 136 0.76 10.92 -7.30
CA ALA A 136 0.94 9.77 -8.17
C ALA A 136 -0.25 9.62 -9.12
N ALA A 137 0.03 9.33 -10.38
CA ALA A 137 -1.00 9.09 -11.39
C ALA A 137 -1.05 7.60 -11.72
N ILE A 138 -2.26 7.04 -11.85
CA ILE A 138 -2.45 5.71 -12.40
C ILE A 138 -2.10 5.76 -13.89
N ILE A 139 -1.05 5.06 -14.29
CA ILE A 139 -0.57 4.99 -15.69
C ILE A 139 -1.04 3.75 -16.42
N PHE A 140 -1.55 2.77 -15.68
CA PHE A 140 -2.11 1.54 -16.22
C PHE A 140 -3.15 0.99 -15.24
N SER A 141 -4.25 0.46 -15.78
CA SER A 141 -5.21 -0.31 -15.02
C SER A 141 -5.82 -1.43 -15.84
N ALA A 142 -6.09 -2.57 -15.21
CA ALA A 142 -6.75 -3.73 -15.79
C ALA A 142 -7.85 -4.25 -14.84
N GLY A 143 -8.95 -4.73 -15.41
CA GLY A 143 -10.18 -5.04 -14.68
C GLY A 143 -11.09 -3.82 -14.48
N ASN A 144 -12.22 -3.96 -13.79
CA ASN A 144 -13.19 -2.88 -13.50
C ASN A 144 -12.67 -1.78 -12.55
N ALA A 145 -11.36 -1.53 -12.53
CA ALA A 145 -10.76 -0.37 -11.91
C ALA A 145 -10.89 0.82 -12.87
N GLN A 146 -12.04 1.49 -12.84
CA GLN A 146 -12.23 2.70 -13.63
C GLN A 146 -11.40 3.85 -13.03
N ASN A 147 -10.69 4.55 -13.91
CA ASN A 147 -9.99 5.80 -13.60
C ASN A 147 -10.97 6.78 -12.91
N PRO A 148 -10.62 7.37 -11.76
CA PRO A 148 -11.30 8.58 -11.29
C PRO A 148 -11.08 9.73 -12.28
#